data_AF-A0A158QAJ1-F1
#
_entry.id   AF-A0A158QAJ1-F1
#
_cell.length_a   1.000
_cell.length_b   1.000
_cell.length_c   1.000
_cell.angle_alpha   90.00
_cell.angle_beta   90.00
_cell.angle_gamma   90.00
#
_symmetry.space_group_name_H-M   'P 1'
#
loop_
_entity.id
_entity.type
_entity.pdbx_description
1 polymer ?
#
loop_
_entity_poly.entity_id
_entity_poly.type
_entity_poly.pdbx_seq_one_letter_code
_entity_poly.pdbx_strand_id
1 'polypeptide(L)'
;MYFSVNRINSTVVKQDFFLSALKPNETGCLINEQCKRACESTYCDQTQTPSRCLCERGSHFLFDKCWKKCPEFAYSEPRVDSSGFSECILKTDMKTAMLYMRRHRRQLRSIFC
;
A
#
# COMPACT_ATOMS: atom_id res chain seq x y z
N MET A 1 -12.12 16.38 -55.92
CA MET A 1 -10.82 16.43 -55.21
C MET A 1 -11.04 15.95 -53.79
N TYR A 2 -10.29 14.93 -53.39
CA TYR A 2 -10.31 14.33 -52.06
C TYR A 2 -9.68 15.26 -51.02
N PHE A 3 -10.24 15.29 -49.81
CA PHE A 3 -9.49 15.20 -48.55
C PHE A 3 -10.41 14.62 -47.46
N SER A 4 -10.18 13.35 -47.14
CA SER A 4 -10.56 12.70 -45.88
C SER A 4 -9.63 13.18 -44.77
N VAL A 5 -10.10 13.36 -43.52
CA VAL A 5 -9.50 12.79 -42.29
C VAL A 5 -10.53 12.79 -41.15
N ASN A 6 -11.01 11.58 -40.83
CA ASN A 6 -11.39 11.00 -39.54
C ASN A 6 -11.77 11.89 -38.33
N ARG A 7 -13.07 11.87 -38.07
CA ARG A 7 -13.74 11.53 -36.79
C ARG A 7 -12.78 10.98 -35.71
N ILE A 8 -12.52 11.75 -34.65
CA ILE A 8 -12.18 11.18 -33.35
C ILE A 8 -13.46 11.28 -32.51
N ASN A 9 -14.22 10.19 -32.54
CA ASN A 9 -15.24 9.93 -31.53
C ASN A 9 -14.51 9.87 -30.19
N SER A 10 -14.57 10.95 -29.40
CA SER A 10 -14.40 10.84 -27.96
C SER A 10 -15.59 10.06 -27.40
N THR A 11 -15.59 8.76 -27.62
CA THR A 11 -16.28 7.83 -26.73
C THR A 11 -15.60 7.99 -25.38
N VAL A 12 -16.16 8.89 -24.57
CA VAL A 12 -16.06 8.82 -23.12
C VAL A 12 -16.67 7.47 -22.75
N VAL A 13 -15.85 6.42 -22.85
CA VAL A 13 -16.14 5.15 -22.24
C VAL A 13 -16.05 5.44 -20.74
N LYS A 14 -17.19 5.82 -20.16
CA LYS A 14 -17.50 5.60 -18.74
C LYS A 14 -17.50 4.09 -18.53
N GLN A 15 -16.32 3.47 -18.59
CA GLN A 15 -16.09 2.21 -17.94
C GLN A 15 -15.76 2.61 -16.52
N ASP A 16 -16.61 2.24 -15.58
CA ASP A 16 -16.28 2.27 -14.17
C ASP A 16 -15.02 1.43 -13.98
N PHE A 17 -13.86 2.05 -14.14
CA PHE A 17 -12.56 1.48 -13.82
C PHE A 17 -12.52 1.45 -12.30
N PHE A 18 -13.25 0.50 -11.71
CA PHE A 18 -13.09 0.08 -10.33
C PHE A 18 -11.71 -0.54 -10.22
N LEU A 19 -10.72 0.34 -10.17
CA LEU A 19 -9.37 -0.02 -9.84
C LEU A 19 -9.40 -0.75 -8.50
N SER A 20 -8.92 -1.99 -8.51
CA SER A 20 -8.79 -2.79 -7.31
C SER A 20 -7.98 -2.02 -6.28
N ALA A 21 -8.47 -1.99 -5.04
CA ALA A 21 -7.69 -1.50 -3.93
C ALA A 21 -6.51 -2.45 -3.72
N LEU A 22 -5.30 -1.89 -3.71
CA LEU A 22 -4.07 -2.62 -3.51
C LEU A 22 -3.62 -2.46 -2.06
N LYS A 23 -3.16 -3.55 -1.47
CA LYS A 23 -2.59 -3.55 -0.12
C LYS A 23 -1.20 -2.91 -0.14
N PRO A 24 -0.72 -2.44 1.03
CA PRO A 24 0.68 -2.08 1.17
C PRO A 24 1.59 -3.24 0.71
N ASN A 25 2.67 -2.91 0.01
CA ASN A 25 3.63 -3.80 -0.65
C ASN A 25 3.14 -4.53 -1.93
N GLU A 26 1.86 -4.43 -2.31
CA GLU A 26 1.41 -5.00 -3.58
C GLU A 26 1.92 -4.20 -4.79
N THR A 27 2.22 -4.92 -5.87
CA THR A 27 2.72 -4.34 -7.12
C THR A 27 1.61 -4.15 -8.16
N GLY A 28 1.81 -3.25 -9.12
CA GLY A 28 0.86 -2.96 -10.20
C GLY A 28 -0.06 -1.76 -9.94
N CYS A 29 0.34 -0.85 -9.05
CA CYS A 29 -0.41 0.38 -8.82
C CYS A 29 -0.21 1.38 -9.97
N LEU A 30 -1.28 1.97 -10.47
CA LEU A 30 -1.26 3.00 -11.52
C LEU A 30 -1.50 4.39 -10.92
N ILE A 31 -2.27 4.48 -9.83
CA ILE A 31 -2.58 5.73 -9.14
C ILE A 31 -2.56 5.53 -7.63
N ASN A 32 -2.31 6.63 -6.89
CA ASN A 32 -2.29 6.60 -5.42
C ASN A 32 -3.59 6.12 -4.79
N GLU A 33 -4.73 6.40 -5.42
CA GLU A 33 -6.06 5.99 -4.93
C GLU A 33 -6.21 4.47 -4.78
N GLN A 34 -5.46 3.67 -5.56
CA GLN A 34 -5.45 2.22 -5.38
C GLN A 34 -4.89 1.80 -4.02
N CYS A 35 -3.81 2.43 -3.60
CA CYS A 35 -3.17 2.16 -2.31
C CYS A 35 -3.95 2.83 -1.17
N LYS A 36 -4.35 4.10 -1.35
CA LYS A 36 -5.04 4.90 -0.32
C LYS A 36 -6.35 4.31 0.16
N ARG A 37 -7.05 3.56 -0.69
CA ARG A 37 -8.26 2.80 -0.32
C ARG A 37 -7.99 1.75 0.77
N ALA A 38 -6.79 1.18 0.83
CA ALA A 38 -6.41 0.24 1.88
C ALA A 38 -5.91 0.97 3.14
N CYS A 39 -5.17 2.07 2.96
CA CYS A 39 -4.60 2.86 4.04
C CYS A 39 -4.24 4.26 3.53
N GLU A 40 -4.74 5.32 4.18
CA GLU A 40 -4.48 6.70 3.77
C GLU A 40 -2.98 7.03 3.75
N SER A 41 -2.18 6.42 4.63
CA SER A 41 -0.73 6.58 4.70
C SER A 41 0.03 5.63 3.74
N THR A 42 -0.54 5.36 2.57
CA THR A 42 0.14 4.66 1.47
C THR A 42 0.12 5.48 0.19
N TYR A 43 1.12 5.23 -0.65
CA TYR A 43 1.22 5.84 -1.97
C TYR A 43 1.71 4.84 -3.00
N CYS A 44 1.39 5.10 -4.27
CA CYS A 44 1.89 4.31 -5.37
C CYS A 44 3.28 4.81 -5.77
N ASP A 45 4.29 4.00 -5.56
CA ASP A 45 5.63 4.24 -6.07
C ASP A 45 5.75 3.74 -7.51
N GLN A 46 5.77 4.69 -8.44
CA GLN A 46 5.95 4.43 -9.87
C GLN A 46 7.42 4.50 -10.29
N THR A 47 8.35 4.80 -9.36
CA THR A 47 9.78 4.82 -9.68
C THR A 47 10.36 3.41 -9.88
N GLN A 48 9.64 2.40 -9.42
CA GLN A 48 9.96 0.98 -9.56
C GLN A 48 9.08 0.34 -10.64
N THR A 49 9.62 -0.67 -11.33
CA THR A 49 8.88 -1.46 -12.32
C THR A 49 8.92 -2.95 -11.93
N PRO A 50 7.77 -3.59 -11.61
CA PRO A 50 6.43 -3.02 -11.55
C PRO A 50 6.29 -2.02 -10.38
N SER A 51 5.42 -1.03 -10.56
CA SER A 51 5.08 -0.04 -9.54
C SER A 51 4.56 -0.71 -8.27
N ARG A 52 4.74 -0.10 -7.09
CA ARG A 52 4.42 -0.75 -5.81
C ARG A 52 3.72 0.20 -4.85
N CYS A 53 2.72 -0.28 -4.11
CA CYS A 53 2.15 0.46 -3.00
C CYS A 53 3.13 0.46 -1.81
N LEU A 54 3.61 1.63 -1.40
CA LEU A 54 4.51 1.78 -0.25
C LEU A 54 3.82 2.56 0.87
N CYS A 55 4.28 2.36 2.10
CA CYS A 55 3.89 3.19 3.23
C CYS A 55 4.56 4.57 3.13
N GLU A 56 3.89 5.63 3.58
CA GLU A 56 4.49 6.96 3.69
C GLU A 56 5.75 6.95 4.56
N ARG A 57 6.63 7.93 4.34
CA ARG A 57 7.89 8.07 5.09
C ARG A 57 7.63 8.11 6.59
N GLY A 58 8.38 7.32 7.34
CA GLY A 58 8.19 7.16 8.79
C GLY A 58 7.11 6.15 9.18
N SER A 59 6.48 5.48 8.20
CA SER A 59 5.62 4.31 8.43
C SER A 59 6.24 3.04 7.87
N HIS A 60 5.91 1.91 8.49
CA HIS A 60 6.56 0.62 8.27
C HIS A 60 5.53 -0.47 8.04
N PHE A 61 5.76 -1.33 7.05
CA PHE A 61 4.88 -2.43 6.71
C PHE A 61 4.91 -3.56 7.75
N LEU A 62 3.75 -4.02 8.19
CA LEU A 62 3.58 -5.29 8.89
C LEU A 62 2.11 -5.73 8.88
N PHE A 63 1.87 -6.99 8.51
CA PHE A 63 0.52 -7.59 8.42
C PHE A 63 -0.47 -6.77 7.57
N ASP A 64 -0.09 -6.48 6.32
CA ASP A 64 -0.91 -5.71 5.35
C ASP A 64 -1.26 -4.29 5.83
N LYS A 65 -0.52 -3.76 6.81
CA LYS A 65 -0.76 -2.45 7.42
C LYS A 65 0.51 -1.62 7.47
N CYS A 66 0.34 -0.31 7.41
CA CYS A 66 1.40 0.66 7.64
C CYS A 66 1.36 1.14 9.08
N TRP A 67 2.46 0.91 9.80
CA TRP A 67 2.64 1.22 11.21
C TRP A 67 3.50 2.46 11.37
N LYS A 68 3.02 3.47 12.09
CA LYS A 68 3.83 4.65 12.46
C LYS A 68 5.01 4.28 13.36
N LYS A 69 4.86 3.20 14.13
CA LYS A 69 5.89 2.63 14.99
C LYS A 69 5.73 1.12 15.01
N CYS A 70 6.84 0.40 14.90
CA CYS A 70 6.80 -1.06 14.98
C CYS A 70 6.23 -1.50 16.34
N PRO A 71 5.33 -2.50 16.36
CA PRO A 71 4.71 -2.98 17.59
C PRO A 71 5.70 -3.75 18.47
N GLU A 72 5.35 -3.93 19.75
CA GLU A 72 6.23 -4.57 20.75
C GLU A 72 6.63 -6.02 20.43
N PHE A 73 5.81 -6.72 19.64
CA PHE A 73 6.08 -8.08 19.18
C PHE A 73 7.00 -8.12 17.94
N ALA A 74 7.37 -6.96 17.40
CA ALA A 74 8.36 -6.76 16.36
C ALA A 74 9.60 -6.06 16.94
N TYR A 75 10.71 -6.08 16.19
CA TYR A 75 11.88 -5.26 16.51
C TYR A 75 11.54 -3.76 16.38
N SER A 76 12.14 -2.92 17.23
CA SER A 76 11.93 -1.48 17.20
C SER A 76 12.50 -0.83 15.94
N GLU A 77 13.57 -1.41 15.40
CA GLU A 77 14.21 -0.96 14.18
C GLU A 77 13.58 -1.65 12.97
N PRO A 78 12.97 -0.90 12.04
CA PRO A 78 12.43 -1.45 10.82
C PRO A 78 13.58 -1.82 9.87
N ARG A 79 13.37 -2.88 9.08
CA ARG A 79 14.23 -3.21 7.96
C ARG A 79 13.83 -2.34 6.77
N VAL A 80 14.80 -1.67 6.16
CA VAL A 80 14.60 -0.93 4.92
C VAL A 80 15.38 -1.64 3.81
N ASP A 81 14.70 -1.97 2.71
CA ASP A 81 15.36 -2.58 1.56
C ASP A 81 15.98 -1.53 0.63
N SER A 82 16.69 -1.99 -0.41
CA SER A 82 17.33 -1.12 -1.41
C SER A 82 16.34 -0.29 -2.22
N SER A 83 15.06 -0.65 -2.21
CA SER A 83 13.97 0.06 -2.88
C SER A 83 13.30 1.11 -1.99
N GLY A 84 13.74 1.23 -0.73
CA GLY A 84 13.14 2.13 0.25
C GLY A 84 11.88 1.58 0.89
N PHE A 85 11.50 0.32 0.63
CA PHE A 85 10.41 -0.33 1.33
C PHE A 85 10.85 -0.62 2.76
N SER A 86 10.06 -0.12 3.71
CA SER A 86 10.33 -0.23 5.12
C SER A 86 9.33 -1.16 5.78
N GLU A 87 9.79 -2.17 6.50
CA GLU A 87 8.96 -3.17 7.18
C GLU A 87 9.42 -3.44 8.60
N CYS A 88 8.48 -3.79 9.47
CA CYS A 88 8.81 -4.27 10.81
C CYS A 88 9.10 -5.78 10.77
N ILE A 89 10.16 -6.21 11.45
CA ILE A 89 10.51 -7.64 11.54
C ILE A 89 9.95 -8.22 12.82
N LEU A 90 9.26 -9.35 12.73
CA LEU A 90 8.73 -10.04 13.91
C LEU A 90 9.87 -10.53 14.81
N LYS A 91 9.75 -10.27 16.11
CA LYS A 91 10.61 -10.84 17.16
C LYS A 91 10.04 -12.17 17.67
N THR A 92 8.73 -12.34 17.58
CA THR A 92 8.01 -13.54 18.01
C THR A 92 7.53 -14.37 16.82
N ASP A 93 7.00 -15.56 17.07
CA ASP A 93 6.31 -16.31 16.03
C ASP A 93 5.01 -15.60 15.57
N MET A 94 4.58 -15.93 14.36
CA MET A 94 3.43 -15.31 13.70
C MET A 94 2.11 -15.54 14.45
N LYS A 95 1.94 -16.69 15.13
CA LYS A 95 0.71 -16.99 15.87
C LYS A 95 0.60 -16.08 17.09
N THR A 96 1.68 -15.90 17.83
CA THR A 96 1.74 -14.97 18.97
C THR A 96 1.47 -13.53 18.54
N ALA A 97 2.09 -13.08 17.46
CA ALA A 97 1.88 -11.74 16.91
C ALA A 97 0.43 -11.51 16.47
N MET A 98 -0.19 -12.48 15.77
CA MET A 98 -1.60 -12.40 15.39
C MET A 98 -2.54 -12.41 16.59
N LEU A 99 -2.25 -13.20 17.63
CA LEU A 99 -3.04 -13.19 18.87
C LEU A 99 -2.96 -11.84 19.57
N TYR A 100 -1.77 -11.22 19.63
CA TYR A 100 -1.60 -9.88 20.19
C TYR A 100 -2.43 -8.85 19.40
N MET A 101 -2.34 -8.86 18.07
CA MET A 101 -3.12 -8.00 17.18
C MET A 101 -4.62 -8.11 17.41
N ARG A 102 -5.13 -9.34 17.59
CA ARG A 102 -6.55 -9.60 17.87
C ARG A 102 -6.98 -9.05 19.23
N ARG A 103 -6.17 -9.27 20.28
CA ARG A 103 -6.47 -8.81 21.64
C ARG A 103 -6.44 -7.29 21.76
N HIS A 104 -5.46 -6.64 21.15
CA HIS A 104 -5.26 -5.19 21.28
C HIS A 104 -5.82 -4.39 20.09
N ARG A 105 -6.66 -5.00 19.24
CA ARG A 105 -7.18 -4.39 18.00
C ARG A 105 -7.70 -2.95 18.18
N ARG A 106 -8.39 -2.67 19.28
CA ARG A 106 -8.95 -1.33 19.57
C ARG A 106 -7.87 -0.30 19.87
N GLN A 107 -6.85 -0.68 20.64
CA GLN A 107 -5.74 0.19 21.03
C GLN A 107 -4.79 0.46 19.85
N LEU A 108 -4.62 -0.55 18.99
CA LEU A 108 -3.69 -0.46 17.85
C LEU A 108 -4.24 0.36 16.67
N ARG A 109 -5.54 0.71 16.65
CA ARG A 109 -6.20 1.49 15.59
C ARG A 109 -5.54 2.85 15.31
N SER A 110 -4.87 3.46 16.28
CA SER A 110 -4.21 4.76 16.13
C SER A 110 -2.74 4.65 15.71
N ILE A 111 -2.17 3.45 15.82
CA ILE A 111 -0.74 3.16 15.60
C ILE A 111 -0.50 2.73 14.14
N PHE A 112 -1.53 2.20 13.49
CA PHE A 112 -1.55 1.84 12.08
C PHE A 112 -2.77 2.42 11.35
N CYS A 113 -2.77 2.38 10.02
CA CYS A 113 -4.00 2.27 9.23
C CYS A 113 -4.61 0.87 9.37
#